data_AF-A0A1V8SB94-F1
#
_entry.id   AF-A0A1V8SB94-F1
#
_cell.length_a   1.000
_cell.length_b   1.000
_cell.length_c   1.000
_cell.angle_alpha   90.00
_cell.angle_beta   90.00
_cell.angle_gamma   90.00
#
_symmetry.space_group_name_H-M   'P 1'
#
loop_
_entity.id
_entity.type
_entity.pdbx_description
1 polymer ?
#
loop_
_entity_poly.entity_id
_entity_poly.type
_entity_poly.pdbx_seq_one_letter_code
_entity_poly.pdbx_strand_id
1 'polypeptide(L)'
;MANSMDAQPSATVSTYEQERSRLAPILLSDKTSGAGSRNAHREEMLHSPLISLAVKHAVDHEQHVRGTSTAEMVEQVHRLSLEGLPELYPQYATLGCSVGSNDSDIVQGEPIMLNANSPASTFICGSQGSGKSYTLACMAESCLLRDEQLGTLKSPLAGLLFHYDVDSGNTIAEFASLCSRGIRVQVLVSRTDYHRLKAAYEASNGEHSANLSILPLLRQDHKLTNERMQRMMSMSDHEGKTPLYMDVIIRILRDMALDPSPFSMVTFEALIQLQTFDRVQENFLKQRMDLLKSFCSSGARSYHTRALDNAIGQAARAITNAHPPIPEFDVLQIEPGTLTIVDLSDPSIGTSTGCMLFDICLSIAKEKPITSGLVIALDEVHKYIDSCSAATTFTNSLPNTIREQRHKGVRVIIATQEPPISEKLLDLCSVTIVHRFTPPEWLQTLKRHLSGCSDLTRGVE
;
A
#
# COMPACT_ATOMS: atom_id res chain seq x y z
N MET A 1 -52.74 -34.46 53.84
CA MET A 1 -51.70 -35.34 53.26
C MET A 1 -52.09 -35.61 51.82
N ALA A 2 -51.35 -35.33 50.77
CA ALA A 2 -50.02 -34.78 50.57
C ALA A 2 -49.98 -34.17 49.14
N ASN A 3 -49.20 -33.10 48.96
CA ASN A 3 -48.76 -32.56 47.67
C ASN A 3 -47.37 -33.13 47.35
N SER A 4 -47.12 -33.57 46.11
CA SER A 4 -45.83 -33.53 45.39
C SER A 4 -46.10 -34.03 43.96
N MET A 5 -45.42 -33.67 42.87
CA MET A 5 -44.37 -32.71 42.54
C MET A 5 -44.30 -32.77 40.99
N ASP A 6 -44.44 -31.64 40.30
CA ASP A 6 -44.06 -31.51 38.89
C ASP A 6 -42.54 -31.47 38.78
N ALA A 7 -41.95 -32.37 37.99
CA ALA A 7 -40.53 -32.39 37.68
C ALA A 7 -40.29 -31.89 36.23
N GLN A 8 -39.41 -30.89 36.09
CA GLN A 8 -38.89 -30.39 34.82
C GLN A 8 -38.13 -31.48 34.04
N PRO A 9 -38.16 -31.50 32.70
CA PRO A 9 -37.29 -32.37 31.92
C PRO A 9 -35.87 -31.79 31.83
N SER A 10 -34.91 -32.62 32.22
CA SER A 10 -33.46 -32.43 32.15
C SER A 10 -32.97 -32.11 30.74
N ALA A 11 -32.10 -31.09 30.62
CA ALA A 11 -31.32 -30.84 29.42
C ALA A 11 -30.38 -32.02 29.14
N THR A 12 -30.75 -32.87 28.18
CA THR A 12 -29.92 -33.97 27.70
C THR A 12 -28.69 -33.41 27.00
N VAL A 13 -27.51 -33.71 27.57
CA VAL A 13 -26.22 -33.53 26.89
C VAL A 13 -26.26 -34.38 25.62
N SER A 14 -26.19 -33.72 24.47
CA SER A 14 -26.11 -34.36 23.16
C SER A 14 -24.91 -35.31 23.14
N THR A 15 -25.12 -36.60 22.89
CA THR A 15 -24.02 -37.56 22.74
C THR A 15 -23.17 -37.20 21.53
N TYR A 16 -21.87 -37.51 21.58
CA TYR A 16 -20.91 -37.27 20.49
C TYR A 16 -21.44 -37.74 19.12
N GLU A 17 -22.16 -38.85 19.08
CA GLU A 17 -22.76 -39.38 17.86
C GLU A 17 -23.97 -38.58 17.35
N GLN A 18 -24.74 -37.95 18.23
CA GLN A 18 -25.83 -37.06 17.84
C GLN A 18 -25.28 -35.74 17.28
N GLU A 19 -24.26 -35.18 17.91
CA GLU A 19 -23.57 -33.98 17.41
C GLU A 19 -22.81 -34.27 16.10
N ARG A 20 -22.09 -35.39 16.02
CA ARG A 20 -21.42 -35.84 14.80
C ARG A 20 -22.41 -36.11 13.68
N SER A 21 -23.58 -36.71 13.95
CA SER A 21 -24.61 -36.95 12.92
C SER A 21 -25.32 -35.67 12.48
N ARG A 22 -25.40 -34.66 13.35
CA ARG A 22 -25.91 -33.32 13.01
C ARG A 22 -24.90 -32.49 12.20
N LEU A 23 -23.61 -32.62 12.50
CA LEU A 23 -22.52 -31.91 11.81
C LEU A 23 -22.04 -32.65 10.55
N ALA A 24 -22.26 -33.96 10.46
CA ALA A 24 -21.88 -34.80 9.33
C ALA A 24 -22.46 -34.31 7.99
N PRO A 25 -23.73 -33.92 7.84
CA PRO A 25 -24.24 -33.37 6.59
C PRO A 25 -23.58 -32.05 6.18
N ILE A 26 -23.15 -31.26 7.17
CA ILE A 26 -22.47 -29.97 6.97
C ILE A 26 -21.00 -30.18 6.59
N LEU A 27 -20.35 -31.24 7.09
CA LEU A 27 -18.94 -31.56 6.88
C LEU A 27 -18.68 -32.64 5.79
N LEU A 28 -19.67 -33.48 5.45
CA LEU A 28 -19.56 -34.62 4.53
C LEU A 28 -20.39 -34.48 3.25
N SER A 29 -21.21 -33.42 3.10
CA SER A 29 -21.66 -32.98 1.77
C SER A 29 -20.47 -32.67 0.85
N ASP A 30 -19.30 -32.41 1.45
CA ASP A 30 -18.03 -32.11 0.79
C ASP A 30 -17.16 -33.32 0.42
N LYS A 31 -17.49 -34.56 0.83
CA LYS A 31 -16.61 -35.72 0.56
C LYS A 31 -17.18 -36.79 -0.35
N THR A 32 -18.48 -36.77 -0.67
CA THR A 32 -19.11 -37.76 -1.58
C THR A 32 -19.58 -37.17 -2.91
N SER A 33 -19.53 -35.85 -3.03
CA SER A 33 -19.59 -35.13 -4.30
C SER A 33 -18.38 -34.21 -4.35
N GLY A 34 -17.80 -33.92 -5.51
CA GLY A 34 -16.63 -33.04 -5.63
C GLY A 34 -16.87 -31.57 -5.19
N ALA A 35 -17.85 -31.27 -4.34
CA ALA A 35 -18.26 -29.94 -3.90
C ALA A 35 -17.21 -29.24 -3.03
N GLY A 36 -16.51 -29.96 -2.16
CA GLY A 36 -15.46 -29.36 -1.30
C GLY A 36 -14.22 -28.95 -2.08
N SER A 37 -13.83 -29.79 -3.06
CA SER A 37 -12.80 -29.43 -4.04
C SER A 37 -13.29 -28.31 -4.97
N ARG A 38 -14.58 -28.31 -5.37
CA ARG A 38 -15.18 -27.23 -6.17
C ARG A 38 -15.15 -25.86 -5.48
N ASN A 39 -15.47 -25.79 -4.20
CA ASN A 39 -15.37 -24.54 -3.43
C ASN A 39 -13.91 -24.10 -3.25
N ALA A 40 -12.98 -25.03 -3.01
CA ALA A 40 -11.55 -24.71 -2.91
C ALA A 40 -10.98 -24.15 -4.23
N HIS A 41 -11.27 -24.80 -5.37
CA HIS A 41 -10.85 -24.31 -6.69
C HIS A 41 -11.49 -22.97 -7.03
N ARG A 42 -12.75 -22.77 -6.64
CA ARG A 42 -13.41 -21.49 -6.85
C ARG A 42 -12.79 -20.37 -6.03
N GLU A 43 -12.50 -20.60 -4.74
CA GLU A 43 -11.81 -19.61 -3.90
C GLU A 43 -10.42 -19.29 -4.45
N GLU A 44 -9.68 -20.31 -4.91
CA GLU A 44 -8.38 -20.15 -5.56
C GLU A 44 -8.47 -19.27 -6.82
N MET A 45 -9.46 -19.51 -7.68
CA MET A 45 -9.70 -18.72 -8.88
C MET A 45 -10.12 -17.28 -8.55
N LEU A 46 -11.03 -17.09 -7.59
CA LEU A 46 -11.50 -15.77 -7.15
C LEU A 46 -10.34 -14.91 -6.62
N HIS A 47 -9.35 -15.55 -5.99
CA HIS A 47 -8.17 -14.90 -5.43
C HIS A 47 -6.96 -14.86 -6.37
N SER A 48 -7.04 -15.46 -7.56
CA SER A 48 -5.95 -15.45 -8.53
C SER A 48 -5.68 -14.01 -9.02
N PRO A 49 -4.45 -13.49 -8.82
CA PRO A 49 -4.15 -12.08 -9.11
C PRO A 49 -4.02 -11.79 -10.61
N LEU A 50 -3.61 -12.79 -11.40
CA LEU A 50 -3.52 -12.74 -12.85
C LEU A 50 -4.36 -13.88 -13.43
N ILE A 51 -5.11 -13.59 -14.50
CA ILE A 51 -5.99 -14.55 -15.17
C ILE A 51 -5.87 -14.38 -16.68
N SER A 52 -5.88 -15.47 -17.45
CA SER A 52 -6.00 -15.37 -18.91
C SER A 52 -7.45 -15.06 -19.30
N LEU A 53 -7.63 -14.43 -20.46
CA LEU A 53 -8.95 -14.15 -21.00
C LEU A 53 -9.75 -15.44 -21.24
N ALA A 54 -9.09 -16.50 -21.71
CA ALA A 54 -9.66 -17.83 -21.92
C ALA A 54 -10.23 -18.41 -20.62
N VAL A 55 -9.48 -18.35 -19.51
CA VAL A 55 -9.94 -18.80 -18.20
C VAL A 55 -11.14 -17.97 -17.73
N LYS A 56 -11.08 -16.65 -17.89
CA LYS A 56 -12.21 -15.76 -17.56
C LYS A 56 -13.48 -16.14 -18.34
N HIS A 57 -13.39 -16.32 -19.66
CA HIS A 57 -14.54 -16.69 -20.48
C HIS A 57 -15.10 -18.08 -20.16
N ALA A 58 -14.22 -19.05 -19.89
CA ALA A 58 -14.64 -20.39 -19.48
C ALA A 58 -15.45 -20.36 -18.17
N VAL A 59 -15.09 -19.46 -17.25
CA VAL A 59 -15.74 -19.27 -15.95
C VAL A 59 -17.05 -18.50 -16.06
N ASP A 60 -17.06 -17.37 -16.77
CA ASP A 60 -18.19 -16.44 -16.77
C ASP A 60 -19.31 -16.82 -17.76
N HIS A 61 -18.99 -17.58 -18.82
CA HIS A 61 -19.90 -17.78 -19.95
C HIS A 61 -20.14 -19.23 -20.36
N GLU A 62 -19.52 -20.23 -19.72
CA GLU A 62 -19.68 -21.67 -20.07
C GLU A 62 -19.47 -21.97 -21.58
N GLN A 63 -18.68 -21.16 -22.30
CA GLN A 63 -18.50 -21.31 -23.74
C GLN A 63 -17.20 -22.03 -24.11
N HIS A 64 -17.33 -23.04 -24.97
CA HIS A 64 -16.26 -23.89 -25.52
C HIS A 64 -15.15 -23.05 -26.17
N VAL A 65 -13.96 -23.03 -25.58
CA VAL A 65 -12.76 -22.54 -26.26
C VAL A 65 -12.40 -23.54 -27.38
N ARG A 66 -12.46 -23.09 -28.64
CA ARG A 66 -11.97 -23.87 -29.79
C ARG A 66 -10.44 -23.81 -29.82
N GLY A 67 -9.78 -24.72 -29.12
CA GLY A 67 -8.34 -24.96 -29.17
C GLY A 67 -8.00 -26.26 -28.44
N THR A 68 -7.16 -27.10 -29.03
CA THR A 68 -6.96 -28.49 -28.58
C THR A 68 -6.15 -28.66 -27.28
N SER A 69 -5.46 -27.64 -26.75
CA SER A 69 -4.80 -27.73 -25.43
C SER A 69 -5.57 -27.00 -24.31
N THR A 70 -6.38 -25.99 -24.64
CA THR A 70 -7.29 -25.33 -23.69
C THR A 70 -8.54 -26.15 -23.39
N ALA A 71 -8.83 -27.19 -24.18
CA ALA A 71 -9.97 -28.07 -23.99
C ALA A 71 -9.92 -28.89 -22.69
N GLU A 72 -8.74 -29.36 -22.25
CA GLU A 72 -8.61 -30.15 -21.00
C GLU A 72 -8.75 -29.26 -19.75
N MET A 73 -8.17 -28.04 -19.77
CA MET A 73 -8.38 -27.05 -18.71
C MET A 73 -9.85 -26.59 -18.66
N VAL A 74 -10.47 -26.35 -19.81
CA VAL A 74 -11.89 -26.02 -19.91
C VAL A 74 -12.75 -27.18 -19.43
N GLU A 75 -12.40 -28.44 -19.70
CA GLU A 75 -13.12 -29.62 -19.18
C GLU A 75 -12.95 -29.77 -17.66
N GLN A 76 -11.78 -29.39 -17.12
CA GLN A 76 -11.54 -29.33 -15.68
C GLN A 76 -12.37 -28.23 -14.99
N VAL A 77 -12.45 -27.04 -15.60
CA VAL A 77 -13.31 -25.92 -15.16
C VAL A 77 -14.81 -26.24 -15.34
N HIS A 78 -15.19 -26.92 -16.42
CA HIS A 78 -16.55 -27.36 -16.70
C HIS A 78 -17.04 -28.41 -15.70
N ARG A 79 -16.12 -29.21 -15.14
CA ARG A 79 -16.40 -30.12 -14.00
C ARG A 79 -16.73 -29.37 -12.71
N LEU A 80 -16.40 -28.07 -12.63
CA LEU A 80 -16.62 -27.24 -11.46
C LEU A 80 -17.99 -26.54 -11.42
N SER A 81 -18.83 -26.65 -12.46
CA SER A 81 -20.22 -26.14 -12.60
C SER A 81 -20.59 -25.03 -11.60
N LEU A 82 -20.46 -23.78 -12.05
CA LEU A 82 -20.67 -22.55 -11.27
C LEU A 82 -22.08 -21.95 -11.46
N GLU A 83 -23.07 -22.79 -11.80
CA GLU A 83 -24.44 -22.33 -12.07
C GLU A 83 -25.05 -21.56 -10.88
N GLY A 84 -25.64 -20.39 -11.16
CA GLY A 84 -26.44 -19.61 -10.20
C GLY A 84 -25.66 -18.75 -9.20
N LEU A 85 -24.35 -18.57 -9.39
CA LEU A 85 -23.48 -17.89 -8.45
C LEU A 85 -22.99 -16.51 -8.99
N PRO A 86 -22.66 -15.53 -8.10
CA PRO A 86 -22.25 -14.19 -8.52
C PRO A 86 -20.98 -14.21 -9.39
N GLU A 87 -20.90 -13.25 -10.33
CA GLU A 87 -19.78 -13.02 -11.26
C GLU A 87 -18.43 -13.13 -10.55
N LEU A 88 -17.58 -14.06 -10.99
CA LEU A 88 -16.36 -14.46 -10.26
C LEU A 88 -15.30 -13.35 -10.28
N TYR A 89 -15.22 -12.62 -11.40
CA TYR A 89 -14.29 -11.51 -11.61
C TYR A 89 -15.06 -10.21 -11.84
N PRO A 90 -15.65 -9.62 -10.78
CA PRO A 90 -16.44 -8.39 -10.92
C PRO A 90 -15.58 -7.19 -11.32
N GLN A 91 -14.25 -7.28 -11.16
CA GLN A 91 -13.30 -6.21 -11.49
C GLN A 91 -11.99 -6.78 -12.03
N TYR A 92 -11.63 -6.41 -13.25
CA TYR A 92 -10.41 -6.83 -13.93
C TYR A 92 -10.01 -5.82 -15.02
N ALA A 93 -8.74 -5.80 -15.40
CA ALA A 93 -8.25 -5.01 -16.53
C ALA A 93 -7.11 -5.72 -17.26
N THR A 94 -6.92 -5.47 -18.54
CA THR A 94 -5.83 -6.06 -19.33
C THR A 94 -4.49 -5.51 -18.87
N LEU A 95 -3.57 -6.39 -18.51
CA LEU A 95 -2.19 -6.04 -18.15
C LEU A 95 -1.24 -6.20 -19.34
N GLY A 96 -1.49 -7.18 -20.20
CA GLY A 96 -0.65 -7.48 -21.36
C GLY A 96 -1.12 -8.72 -22.10
N CYS A 97 -0.24 -9.34 -22.89
CA CYS A 97 -0.51 -10.58 -23.59
C CYS A 97 0.69 -11.53 -23.55
N SER A 98 0.43 -12.82 -23.71
CA SER A 98 1.49 -13.83 -23.84
C SER A 98 2.28 -13.62 -25.13
N VAL A 99 3.61 -13.65 -25.03
CA VAL A 99 4.51 -13.54 -26.19
C VAL A 99 5.23 -14.88 -26.46
N GLY A 100 5.09 -15.86 -25.56
CA GLY A 100 5.79 -17.14 -25.63
C GLY A 100 5.14 -18.14 -26.58
N SER A 101 5.97 -18.91 -27.29
CA SER A 101 5.58 -20.09 -28.08
C SER A 101 5.81 -21.41 -27.34
N ASN A 102 6.41 -21.36 -26.15
CA ASN A 102 6.95 -22.53 -25.46
C ASN A 102 6.06 -23.06 -24.33
N ASP A 103 4.97 -22.35 -24.02
CA ASP A 103 3.99 -22.79 -23.04
C ASP A 103 2.83 -23.46 -23.80
N SER A 104 2.56 -24.74 -23.51
CA SER A 104 1.49 -25.50 -24.18
C SER A 104 0.11 -25.00 -23.80
N ASP A 105 0.00 -24.32 -22.66
CA ASP A 105 -1.27 -24.06 -22.00
C ASP A 105 -1.78 -22.62 -22.26
N ILE A 106 -0.88 -21.69 -22.58
CA ILE A 106 -1.20 -20.28 -22.91
C ILE A 106 -0.77 -19.96 -24.33
N VAL A 107 -1.76 -19.74 -25.21
CA VAL A 107 -1.53 -19.42 -26.62
C VAL A 107 -0.81 -18.08 -26.76
N GLN A 108 0.06 -17.96 -27.77
CA GLN A 108 0.67 -16.67 -28.13
C GLN A 108 -0.42 -15.63 -28.43
N GLY A 109 -0.26 -14.44 -27.86
CA GLY A 109 -1.22 -13.34 -27.98
C GLY A 109 -2.40 -13.44 -27.00
N GLU A 110 -2.49 -14.49 -26.17
CA GLU A 110 -3.52 -14.63 -25.15
C GLU A 110 -3.45 -13.44 -24.17
N PRO A 111 -4.52 -12.64 -24.01
CA PRO A 111 -4.53 -11.53 -23.07
C PRO A 111 -4.45 -12.01 -21.62
N ILE A 112 -3.57 -11.36 -20.86
CA ILE A 112 -3.41 -11.59 -19.42
C ILE A 112 -4.03 -10.39 -18.70
N MET A 113 -4.98 -10.69 -17.82
CA MET A 113 -5.77 -9.72 -17.09
C MET A 113 -5.30 -9.65 -15.63
N LEU A 114 -5.25 -8.44 -15.09
CA LEU A 114 -5.09 -8.16 -13.67
C LEU A 114 -6.46 -8.27 -12.99
N ASN A 115 -6.56 -9.15 -11.99
CA ASN A 115 -7.73 -9.23 -11.13
C ASN A 115 -7.71 -8.10 -10.09
N ALA A 116 -8.31 -6.97 -10.44
CA ALA A 116 -8.44 -5.82 -9.55
C ALA A 116 -9.37 -6.10 -8.35
N ASN A 117 -10.14 -7.19 -8.35
CA ASN A 117 -10.98 -7.57 -7.20
C ASN A 117 -10.21 -8.31 -6.09
N SER A 118 -9.16 -9.06 -6.44
CA SER A 118 -8.39 -9.82 -5.45
C SER A 118 -7.33 -8.95 -4.75
N PRO A 119 -7.29 -8.92 -3.41
CA PRO A 119 -6.16 -8.38 -2.66
C PRO A 119 -4.88 -9.17 -2.95
N ALA A 120 -3.92 -8.53 -3.61
CA ALA A 120 -2.68 -9.15 -4.07
C ALA A 120 -1.47 -8.26 -3.79
N SER A 121 -0.33 -8.90 -3.60
CA SER A 121 0.98 -8.28 -3.49
C SER A 121 1.79 -8.59 -4.74
N THR A 122 2.37 -7.58 -5.38
CA THR A 122 3.12 -7.72 -6.62
C THR A 122 4.50 -7.10 -6.47
N PHE A 123 5.53 -7.88 -6.79
CA PHE A 123 6.91 -7.42 -6.86
C PHE A 123 7.32 -7.21 -8.31
N ILE A 124 7.82 -6.03 -8.65
CA ILE A 124 8.27 -5.65 -9.99
C ILE A 124 9.76 -5.33 -9.91
N CYS A 125 10.57 -6.02 -10.71
CA CYS A 125 12.02 -5.80 -10.70
C CYS A 125 12.65 -5.82 -12.09
N GLY A 126 13.85 -5.24 -12.22
CA GLY A 126 14.55 -5.08 -13.50
C GLY A 126 15.45 -3.85 -13.57
N SER A 127 16.36 -3.80 -14.55
CA SER A 127 17.33 -2.70 -14.66
C SER A 127 16.66 -1.34 -14.92
N GLN A 128 17.39 -0.25 -14.71
CA GLN A 128 16.92 1.09 -15.08
C GLN A 128 16.48 1.14 -16.56
N GLY A 129 15.37 1.81 -16.84
CA GLY A 129 14.82 1.94 -18.19
C GLY A 129 14.25 0.64 -18.79
N SER A 130 14.05 -0.41 -18.00
CA SER A 130 13.47 -1.69 -18.48
C SER A 130 11.95 -1.72 -18.55
N GLY A 131 11.26 -0.64 -18.14
CA GLY A 131 9.80 -0.52 -18.18
C GLY A 131 9.07 -0.82 -16.88
N LYS A 132 9.77 -0.96 -15.74
CA LYS A 132 9.16 -1.24 -14.43
C LYS A 132 8.08 -0.24 -14.03
N SER A 133 8.41 1.06 -14.07
CA SER A 133 7.51 2.15 -13.68
C SER A 133 6.30 2.21 -14.60
N TYR A 134 6.47 1.87 -15.89
CA TYR A 134 5.36 1.70 -16.84
C TYR A 134 4.40 0.57 -16.42
N THR A 135 4.92 -0.61 -16.08
CA THR A 135 4.08 -1.73 -15.59
C THR A 135 3.37 -1.37 -14.28
N LEU A 136 4.09 -0.77 -13.33
CA LEU A 136 3.52 -0.31 -12.08
C LEU A 136 2.41 0.74 -12.34
N ALA A 137 2.60 1.66 -13.29
CA ALA A 137 1.59 2.64 -13.69
C ALA A 137 0.37 2.00 -14.37
N CYS A 138 0.57 1.01 -15.23
CA CYS A 138 -0.51 0.25 -15.87
C CYS A 138 -1.36 -0.51 -14.85
N MET A 139 -0.71 -1.13 -13.85
CA MET A 139 -1.42 -1.79 -12.76
C MET A 139 -2.19 -0.79 -11.88
N ALA A 140 -1.60 0.37 -11.59
CA ALA A 140 -2.28 1.44 -10.86
C ALA A 140 -3.47 1.99 -11.66
N GLU A 141 -3.30 2.30 -12.94
CA GLU A 141 -4.36 2.73 -13.85
C GLU A 141 -5.53 1.74 -13.84
N SER A 142 -5.22 0.45 -13.98
CA SER A 142 -6.20 -0.65 -13.94
C SER A 142 -7.01 -0.71 -12.64
N CYS A 143 -6.47 -0.19 -11.53
CA CYS A 143 -7.16 -0.13 -10.25
C CYS A 143 -7.95 1.18 -10.06
N LEU A 144 -7.62 2.25 -10.78
CA LEU A 144 -8.08 3.61 -10.51
C LEU A 144 -9.03 4.18 -11.58
N LEU A 145 -8.90 3.74 -12.82
CA LEU A 145 -9.64 4.27 -13.96
C LEU A 145 -10.65 3.25 -14.48
N ARG A 146 -11.91 3.70 -14.65
CA ARG A 146 -12.91 2.93 -15.38
C ARG A 146 -12.68 3.12 -16.87
N ASP A 147 -12.19 2.08 -17.54
CA ASP A 147 -12.05 2.05 -18.98
C ASP A 147 -12.60 0.73 -19.51
N GLU A 148 -13.78 0.79 -20.15
CA GLU A 148 -14.47 -0.38 -20.70
C GLU A 148 -13.67 -1.07 -21.83
N GLN A 149 -12.69 -0.38 -22.43
CA GLN A 149 -11.80 -0.97 -23.43
C GLN A 149 -10.73 -1.86 -22.79
N LEU A 150 -10.32 -1.54 -21.57
CA LEU A 150 -9.28 -2.28 -20.83
C LEU A 150 -9.86 -3.36 -19.93
N GLY A 151 -11.11 -3.22 -19.48
CA GLY A 151 -11.77 -4.25 -18.69
C GLY A 151 -13.01 -3.73 -17.96
N THR A 152 -13.35 -4.37 -16.84
CA THR A 152 -14.50 -3.99 -16.02
C THR A 152 -14.00 -3.52 -14.66
N LEU A 153 -14.37 -2.32 -14.22
CA LEU A 153 -14.04 -1.81 -12.89
C LEU A 153 -15.28 -1.20 -12.22
N LYS A 154 -16.07 -2.05 -11.54
CA LYS A 154 -17.32 -1.64 -10.88
C LYS A 154 -17.11 -0.55 -9.83
N SER A 155 -15.99 -0.58 -9.10
CA SER A 155 -15.68 0.36 -8.03
C SER A 155 -14.18 0.69 -8.02
N PRO A 156 -13.77 1.85 -8.55
CA PRO A 156 -12.39 2.28 -8.54
C PRO A 156 -11.81 2.27 -7.14
N LEU A 157 -10.60 1.74 -7.01
CA LEU A 157 -9.87 1.74 -5.76
C LEU A 157 -9.37 3.16 -5.47
N ALA A 158 -8.96 3.40 -4.24
CA ALA A 158 -8.15 4.57 -3.92
C ALA A 158 -6.66 4.23 -4.09
N GLY A 159 -5.85 5.17 -4.57
CA GLY A 159 -4.42 4.98 -4.81
C GLY A 159 -3.55 5.76 -3.84
N LEU A 160 -2.55 5.11 -3.28
CA LEU A 160 -1.48 5.74 -2.50
C LEU A 160 -0.13 5.29 -3.05
N LEU A 161 0.73 6.24 -3.41
CA LEU A 161 2.06 5.96 -3.94
C LEU A 161 3.13 6.65 -3.11
N PHE A 162 4.19 5.92 -2.80
CA PHE A 162 5.39 6.45 -2.14
C PHE A 162 6.54 6.54 -3.14
N HIS A 163 7.12 7.73 -3.28
CA HIS A 163 8.23 8.00 -4.18
C HIS A 163 9.34 8.77 -3.44
N TYR A 164 10.57 8.27 -3.56
CA TYR A 164 11.76 8.86 -2.94
C TYR A 164 12.98 8.64 -3.85
N ASP A 165 13.43 9.70 -4.50
CA ASP A 165 14.57 9.74 -5.43
C ASP A 165 15.35 11.05 -5.28
N VAL A 166 16.31 11.06 -4.35
CA VAL A 166 17.13 12.25 -4.06
C VAL A 166 18.32 12.40 -5.01
N ASP A 167 18.82 11.28 -5.58
CA ASP A 167 20.08 11.26 -6.33
C ASP A 167 19.94 11.82 -7.75
N SER A 168 18.74 11.79 -8.31
CA SER A 168 18.51 12.05 -9.74
C SER A 168 18.21 13.52 -10.05
N GLY A 169 18.12 14.39 -9.04
CA GLY A 169 18.04 15.86 -9.15
C GLY A 169 16.81 16.44 -9.87
N ASN A 170 16.09 15.65 -10.67
CA ASN A 170 15.03 16.14 -11.55
C ASN A 170 13.94 15.11 -11.89
N THR A 171 13.91 13.94 -11.25
CA THR A 171 12.83 12.96 -11.49
C THR A 171 11.66 13.28 -10.58
N ILE A 172 10.59 13.79 -11.19
CA ILE A 172 9.26 13.68 -10.60
C ILE A 172 8.80 12.21 -10.68
N ALA A 173 7.85 11.81 -9.85
CA ALA A 173 7.22 10.51 -9.98
C ALA A 173 6.52 10.42 -11.36
N GLU A 174 6.99 9.51 -12.22
CA GLU A 174 6.42 9.29 -13.56
C GLU A 174 4.91 9.00 -13.51
N PHE A 175 4.44 8.47 -12.39
CA PHE A 175 3.04 8.21 -12.04
C PHE A 175 2.13 9.41 -12.13
N ALA A 176 2.65 10.63 -11.95
CA ALA A 176 1.84 11.82 -12.10
C ALA A 176 1.26 11.95 -13.52
N SER A 177 1.90 11.34 -14.53
CA SER A 177 1.41 11.30 -15.91
C SER A 177 0.03 10.64 -16.05
N LEU A 178 -0.42 9.84 -15.08
CA LEU A 178 -1.77 9.28 -15.04
C LEU A 178 -2.87 10.36 -15.02
N CYS A 179 -2.54 11.61 -14.65
CA CYS A 179 -3.48 12.72 -14.77
C CYS A 179 -3.93 12.98 -16.23
N SER A 180 -3.09 12.61 -17.21
CA SER A 180 -3.42 12.69 -18.65
C SER A 180 -4.52 11.72 -19.07
N ARG A 181 -4.72 10.64 -18.30
CA ARG A 181 -5.78 9.64 -18.51
C ARG A 181 -7.10 10.01 -17.82
N GLY A 182 -7.17 11.18 -17.19
CA GLY A 182 -8.36 11.64 -16.48
C GLY A 182 -8.41 11.24 -14.99
N ILE A 183 -7.36 10.59 -14.47
CA ILE A 183 -7.26 10.25 -13.04
C ILE A 183 -6.94 11.52 -12.26
N ARG A 184 -7.66 11.78 -11.15
CA ARG A 184 -7.29 12.88 -10.24
C ARG A 184 -6.05 12.49 -9.45
N VAL A 185 -4.95 13.20 -9.69
CA VAL A 185 -3.66 13.00 -9.03
C VAL A 185 -3.41 14.14 -8.04
N GLN A 186 -3.09 13.77 -6.81
CA GLN A 186 -2.63 14.68 -5.77
C GLN A 186 -1.20 14.32 -5.40
N VAL A 187 -0.27 15.27 -5.54
CA VAL A 187 1.12 15.12 -5.13
C VAL A 187 1.34 15.90 -3.84
N LEU A 188 1.74 15.18 -2.79
CA LEU A 188 2.13 15.71 -1.50
C LEU A 188 3.65 15.77 -1.44
N VAL A 189 4.19 16.98 -1.35
CA VAL A 189 5.65 17.24 -1.37
C VAL A 189 6.12 17.88 -0.07
N SER A 190 7.41 17.82 0.23
CA SER A 190 7.97 18.57 1.36
C SER A 190 7.72 20.08 1.22
N ARG A 191 7.68 20.81 2.34
CA ARG A 191 7.59 22.28 2.29
C ARG A 191 8.87 22.92 1.73
N THR A 192 10.00 22.36 2.10
CA THR A 192 11.35 22.85 1.78
C THR A 192 11.61 22.84 0.27
N ASP A 193 11.01 21.91 -0.46
CA ASP A 193 11.21 21.74 -1.90
C ASP A 193 9.93 21.93 -2.73
N TYR A 194 8.89 22.49 -2.11
CA TYR A 194 7.56 22.66 -2.69
C TYR A 194 7.58 23.38 -4.04
N HIS A 195 8.24 24.53 -4.13
CA HIS A 195 8.21 25.35 -5.34
C HIS A 195 8.92 24.69 -6.52
N ARG A 196 10.04 23.99 -6.26
CA ARG A 196 10.79 23.26 -7.28
C ARG A 196 9.96 22.09 -7.83
N LEU A 197 9.48 21.22 -6.94
CA LEU A 197 8.69 20.06 -7.33
C LEU A 197 7.37 20.48 -7.99
N LYS A 198 6.67 21.49 -7.46
CA LYS A 198 5.47 22.04 -8.08
C LYS A 198 5.73 22.49 -9.51
N ALA A 199 6.78 23.29 -9.73
CA ALA A 199 7.14 23.75 -11.06
C ALA A 199 7.48 22.57 -12.00
N ALA A 200 8.19 21.56 -11.50
CA ALA A 200 8.52 20.36 -12.28
C ALA A 200 7.28 19.55 -12.67
N TYR A 201 6.37 19.27 -11.72
CA TYR A 201 5.12 18.56 -11.98
C TYR A 201 4.20 19.32 -12.93
N GLU A 202 4.07 20.64 -12.76
CA GLU A 202 3.26 21.49 -13.65
C GLU A 202 3.85 21.56 -15.06
N ALA A 203 5.19 21.65 -15.19
CA ALA A 203 5.86 21.66 -16.48
C ALA A 203 5.70 20.34 -17.26
N SER A 204 5.75 19.20 -16.57
CA SER A 204 5.65 17.87 -17.21
C SER A 204 4.23 17.47 -17.62
N ASN A 205 3.20 17.99 -16.95
CA ASN A 205 1.81 17.55 -17.17
C ASN A 205 0.92 18.54 -17.96
N GLY A 206 1.43 19.75 -18.24
CA GLY A 206 0.87 20.68 -19.25
C GLY A 206 -0.64 20.94 -19.13
N GLU A 207 -1.38 20.66 -20.21
CA GLU A 207 -2.83 20.89 -20.33
C GLU A 207 -3.69 20.06 -19.35
N HIS A 208 -3.13 19.00 -18.74
CA HIS A 208 -3.82 18.12 -17.81
C HIS A 208 -3.74 18.58 -16.35
N SER A 209 -3.26 19.80 -16.12
CA SER A 209 -3.16 20.43 -14.80
C SER A 209 -4.49 20.47 -14.03
N ALA A 210 -5.64 20.42 -14.72
CA ALA A 210 -6.96 20.33 -14.08
C ALA A 210 -7.13 19.07 -13.19
N ASN A 211 -6.44 17.98 -13.53
CA ASN A 211 -6.46 16.72 -12.78
C ASN A 211 -5.28 16.57 -11.82
N LEU A 212 -4.38 17.55 -11.74
CA LEU A 212 -3.17 17.49 -10.96
C LEU A 212 -3.16 18.57 -9.88
N SER A 213 -2.98 18.16 -8.63
CA SER A 213 -2.85 19.09 -7.50
C SER A 213 -1.55 18.84 -6.75
N ILE A 214 -0.77 19.90 -6.51
CA ILE A 214 0.48 19.82 -5.73
C ILE A 214 0.29 20.57 -4.43
N LEU A 215 0.37 19.86 -3.32
CA LEU A 215 0.17 20.39 -1.97
C LEU A 215 1.36 20.06 -1.06
N PRO A 216 1.69 20.93 -0.10
CA PRO A 216 2.68 20.57 0.91
C PRO A 216 2.15 19.46 1.83
N LEU A 217 2.99 18.48 2.14
CA LEU A 217 2.73 17.40 3.09
C LEU A 217 2.69 17.98 4.50
N LEU A 218 1.51 18.42 4.91
CA LEU A 218 1.24 18.94 6.23
C LEU A 218 0.11 18.16 6.90
N ARG A 219 0.31 17.83 8.17
CA ARG A 219 -0.67 17.12 8.99
C ARG A 219 -1.39 18.08 9.91
N GLN A 220 -2.67 17.84 10.12
CA GLN A 220 -3.42 18.54 11.17
C GLN A 220 -3.18 17.83 12.50
N ASP A 221 -3.13 18.60 13.58
CA ASP A 221 -2.76 18.09 14.91
C ASP A 221 -3.65 16.94 15.37
N HIS A 222 -4.97 17.01 15.09
CA HIS A 222 -5.93 15.97 15.46
C HIS A 222 -5.69 14.61 14.79
N LYS A 223 -4.80 14.53 13.79
CA LYS A 223 -4.41 13.29 13.12
C LYS A 223 -3.13 12.66 13.69
N LEU A 224 -2.44 13.38 14.56
CA LEU A 224 -1.25 12.90 15.26
C LEU A 224 -1.68 12.14 16.51
N THR A 225 -2.14 10.90 16.33
CA THR A 225 -2.41 9.99 17.44
C THR A 225 -1.16 9.81 18.31
N ASN A 226 -1.34 9.48 19.59
CA ASN A 226 -0.23 9.22 20.52
C ASN A 226 0.77 8.18 19.99
N GLU A 227 0.30 7.14 19.30
CA GLU A 227 1.17 6.13 18.69
C GLU A 227 2.07 6.74 17.59
N ARG A 228 1.51 7.58 16.71
CA ARG A 228 2.28 8.32 15.69
C ARG A 228 3.26 9.30 16.30
N MET A 229 2.84 10.02 17.33
CA MET A 229 3.72 10.92 18.07
C MET A 229 4.88 10.15 18.68
N GLN A 230 4.61 9.00 19.31
CA GLN A 230 5.65 8.14 19.86
C GLN A 230 6.62 7.68 18.76
N ARG A 231 6.12 7.24 17.60
CA ARG A 231 6.96 6.84 16.45
C ARG A 231 7.81 7.99 15.92
N MET A 232 7.28 9.21 15.79
CA MET A 232 8.05 10.37 15.34
C MET A 232 9.15 10.74 16.33
N MET A 233 8.89 10.59 17.64
CA MET A 233 9.79 11.00 18.70
C MET A 233 10.80 9.92 19.09
N SER A 234 10.49 8.64 18.89
CA SER A 234 11.32 7.50 19.34
C SER A 234 12.51 7.21 18.45
N MET A 235 12.55 7.74 17.23
CA MET A 235 13.55 7.36 16.24
C MET A 235 14.87 8.08 16.49
N SER A 236 15.95 7.31 16.55
CA SER A 236 17.33 7.79 16.55
C SER A 236 18.02 7.35 15.26
N ASP A 237 18.82 8.25 14.69
CA ASP A 237 19.70 7.92 13.55
C ASP A 237 20.88 7.03 13.98
N HIS A 238 21.09 6.89 15.30
CA HIS A 238 21.99 5.92 15.90
C HIS A 238 21.24 4.66 16.35
N GLU A 239 21.74 3.51 15.95
CA GLU A 239 21.13 2.19 16.14
C GLU A 239 20.63 1.93 17.58
N GLY A 240 19.34 1.59 17.69
CA GLY A 240 18.79 0.74 18.76
C GLY A 240 18.70 1.31 20.17
N LYS A 241 19.11 2.57 20.43
CA LYS A 241 18.97 3.18 21.76
C LYS A 241 17.83 4.19 21.77
N THR A 242 16.73 3.83 22.43
CA THR A 242 15.63 4.75 22.74
C THR A 242 16.20 6.00 23.43
N PRO A 243 15.93 7.21 22.92
CA PRO A 243 16.40 8.43 23.55
C PRO A 243 15.91 8.54 25.01
N LEU A 244 16.76 8.99 25.93
CA LEU A 244 16.45 9.02 27.36
C LEU A 244 15.24 9.92 27.71
N TYR A 245 14.90 10.90 26.87
CA TYR A 245 13.71 11.74 27.07
C TYR A 245 12.40 10.99 26.77
N MET A 246 12.44 9.82 26.11
CA MET A 246 11.23 9.14 25.63
C MET A 246 10.34 8.63 26.75
N ASP A 247 10.89 8.22 27.90
CA ASP A 247 10.07 7.78 29.04
C ASP A 247 9.16 8.92 29.53
N VAL A 248 9.68 10.14 29.53
CA VAL A 248 8.93 11.36 29.88
C VAL A 248 7.89 11.67 28.80
N ILE A 249 8.27 11.60 27.53
CA ILE A 249 7.35 11.84 26.40
C ILE A 249 6.20 10.82 26.37
N ILE A 250 6.49 9.53 26.55
CA ILE A 250 5.48 8.48 26.60
C ILE A 250 4.53 8.69 27.78
N ARG A 251 5.03 9.11 28.94
CA ARG A 251 4.18 9.49 30.08
C ARG A 251 3.24 10.63 29.72
N ILE A 252 3.76 11.72 29.14
CA ILE A 252 2.94 12.86 28.69
C ILE A 252 1.87 12.40 27.68
N LEU A 253 2.25 11.61 26.67
CA LEU A 253 1.32 11.13 25.66
C LEU A 253 0.24 10.22 26.25
N ARG A 254 0.57 9.41 27.27
CA ARG A 254 -0.42 8.60 28.01
C ARG A 254 -1.38 9.48 28.80
N ASP A 255 -0.87 10.50 29.49
CA ASP A 255 -1.72 11.43 30.24
C ASP A 255 -2.66 12.20 29.30
N MET A 256 -2.15 12.65 28.16
CA MET A 256 -2.98 13.26 27.10
C MET A 256 -4.00 12.27 26.52
N ALA A 257 -3.70 10.97 26.48
CA ALA A 257 -4.64 9.94 26.03
C ALA A 257 -5.84 9.75 26.97
N LEU A 258 -5.72 10.17 28.24
CA LEU A 258 -6.81 10.10 29.21
C LEU A 258 -7.86 11.20 28.96
N ASP A 259 -7.47 12.29 28.28
CA ASP A 259 -8.38 13.34 27.84
C ASP A 259 -9.08 12.89 26.54
N PRO A 260 -10.42 12.94 26.46
CA PRO A 260 -11.15 12.63 25.23
C PRO A 260 -10.91 13.62 24.09
N SER A 261 -10.27 14.77 24.36
CA SER A 261 -9.97 15.80 23.37
C SER A 261 -8.93 15.31 22.35
N PRO A 262 -9.04 15.72 21.06
CA PRO A 262 -8.01 15.42 20.07
C PRO A 262 -6.63 15.96 20.48
N PHE A 263 -5.57 15.30 20.00
CA PHE A 263 -4.21 15.75 20.23
C PHE A 263 -4.03 17.21 19.76
N SER A 264 -3.37 18.01 20.60
CA SER A 264 -3.03 19.41 20.32
C SER A 264 -1.56 19.64 20.55
N MET A 265 -0.87 20.17 19.53
CA MET A 265 0.55 20.46 19.61
C MET A 265 0.86 21.48 20.70
N VAL A 266 -0.04 22.45 20.90
CA VAL A 266 0.09 23.48 21.93
C VAL A 266 0.05 22.89 23.34
N THR A 267 -0.89 21.97 23.60
CA THR A 267 -0.98 21.29 24.90
C THR A 267 0.25 20.42 25.15
N PHE A 268 0.69 19.68 24.13
CA PHE A 268 1.89 18.85 24.23
C PHE A 268 3.15 19.67 24.57
N GLU A 269 3.35 20.80 23.90
CA GLU A 269 4.46 21.72 24.18
C GLU A 269 4.40 22.28 25.61
N ALA A 270 3.22 22.67 26.07
CA ALA A 270 3.04 23.18 27.44
C ALA A 270 3.42 22.11 28.48
N LEU A 271 3.02 20.85 28.26
CA LEU A 271 3.36 19.75 29.16
C LEU A 271 4.86 19.41 29.15
N ILE A 272 5.52 19.52 27.99
CA ILE A 272 6.98 19.35 27.88
C ILE A 272 7.72 20.44 28.65
N GLN A 273 7.27 21.70 28.58
CA GLN A 273 7.90 22.82 29.31
C GLN A 273 7.86 22.67 30.83
N LEU A 274 6.93 21.87 31.36
CA LEU A 274 6.83 21.58 32.80
C LEU A 274 7.82 20.49 33.26
N GLN A 275 8.47 19.78 32.33
CA GLN A 275 9.42 18.72 32.68
C GLN A 275 10.84 19.25 32.74
N THR A 276 11.68 18.57 33.51
CA THR A 276 13.12 18.84 33.60
C THR A 276 13.88 17.86 32.71
N PHE A 277 14.61 18.38 31.73
CA PHE A 277 15.53 17.62 30.89
C PHE A 277 16.96 18.07 31.16
N ASP A 278 17.92 17.17 30.99
CA ASP A 278 19.32 17.59 30.90
C ASP A 278 19.59 18.32 29.57
N ARG A 279 20.72 19.04 29.48
CA ARG A 279 21.07 19.83 28.29
C ARG A 279 21.18 19.01 27.01
N VAL A 280 21.61 17.76 27.10
CA VAL A 280 21.77 16.89 25.94
C VAL A 280 20.39 16.43 25.46
N GLN A 281 19.54 15.99 26.38
CA GLN A 281 18.15 15.63 26.12
C GLN A 281 17.36 16.80 25.54
N GLU A 282 17.51 18.01 26.08
CA GLU A 282 16.82 19.21 25.60
C GLU A 282 17.20 19.52 24.15
N ASN A 283 18.47 19.44 23.79
CA ASN A 283 18.93 19.66 22.42
C ASN A 283 18.37 18.61 21.46
N PHE A 284 18.41 17.32 21.82
CA PHE A 284 17.85 16.26 20.98
C PHE A 284 16.33 16.38 20.84
N LEU A 285 15.64 16.65 21.94
CA LEU A 285 14.20 16.83 21.95
C LEU A 285 13.81 18.02 21.06
N LYS A 286 14.55 19.13 21.15
CA LYS A 286 14.33 20.31 20.31
C LYS A 286 14.49 19.99 18.82
N GLN A 287 15.55 19.29 18.42
CA GLN A 287 15.74 18.90 17.02
C GLN A 287 14.58 18.04 16.50
N ARG A 288 14.11 17.08 17.32
CA ARG A 288 12.99 16.19 16.97
C ARG A 288 11.68 16.95 16.92
N MET A 289 11.49 17.88 17.84
CA MET A 289 10.34 18.77 17.89
C MET A 289 10.29 19.69 16.65
N ASP A 290 11.43 20.25 16.25
CA ASP A 290 11.52 21.09 15.05
C ASP A 290 11.19 20.29 13.78
N LEU A 291 11.69 19.04 13.69
CA LEU A 291 11.34 18.12 12.61
C LEU A 291 9.85 17.78 12.61
N LEU A 292 9.27 17.48 13.76
CA LEU A 292 7.85 17.17 13.85
C LEU A 292 6.99 18.36 13.41
N LYS A 293 7.31 19.55 13.90
CA LYS A 293 6.60 20.79 13.58
C LYS A 293 6.71 21.18 12.11
N SER A 294 7.79 20.82 11.42
CA SER A 294 7.94 21.11 9.98
C SER A 294 6.89 20.38 9.13
N PHE A 295 6.38 19.24 9.62
CA PHE A 295 5.33 18.43 8.98
C PHE A 295 3.92 18.66 9.57
N CYS A 296 3.78 19.55 10.56
CA CYS A 296 2.49 19.86 11.20
C CYS A 296 1.99 21.24 10.79
N SER A 297 0.68 21.36 10.58
CA SER A 297 0.04 22.61 10.13
C SER A 297 0.09 23.69 11.20
N SER A 298 -0.01 23.32 12.48
CA SER A 298 0.18 24.24 13.62
C SER A 298 1.62 24.76 13.68
N GLY A 299 2.61 23.86 13.61
CA GLY A 299 4.03 24.20 13.59
C GLY A 299 4.39 25.10 12.40
N ALA A 300 3.94 24.75 11.20
CA ALA A 300 4.07 25.55 9.99
C ALA A 300 3.55 26.98 10.15
N ARG A 301 2.38 27.15 10.80
CA ARG A 301 1.80 28.47 11.10
C ARG A 301 2.64 29.23 12.11
N SER A 302 3.02 28.59 13.21
CA SER A 302 3.86 29.22 14.23
C SER A 302 5.20 29.70 13.68
N TYR A 303 5.87 28.92 12.83
CA TYR A 303 7.11 29.35 12.17
C TYR A 303 6.88 30.50 11.19
N HIS A 304 5.78 30.47 10.43
CA HIS A 304 5.46 31.55 9.49
C HIS A 304 5.15 32.88 10.22
N THR A 305 4.37 32.86 11.29
CA THR A 305 4.11 34.06 12.12
C THR A 305 5.40 34.62 12.71
N ARG A 306 6.25 33.77 13.30
CA ARG A 306 7.55 34.21 13.83
C ARG A 306 8.47 34.80 12.76
N ALA A 307 8.46 34.23 11.55
CA ALA A 307 9.23 34.75 10.44
C ALA A 307 8.72 36.14 10.01
N LEU A 308 7.41 36.35 9.98
CA LEU A 308 6.81 37.66 9.70
C LEU A 308 7.15 38.70 10.75
N ASP A 309 7.07 38.33 12.04
CA ASP A 309 7.40 39.24 13.16
C ASP A 309 8.88 39.67 13.12
N ASN A 310 9.77 38.75 12.75
CA ASN A 310 11.22 38.99 12.63
C ASN A 310 11.62 39.62 11.28
N ALA A 311 10.73 39.73 10.30
CA ALA A 311 11.05 40.22 8.97
C ALA A 311 11.24 41.75 8.96
N ILE A 312 12.51 42.16 8.93
CA ILE A 312 12.91 43.57 8.82
C ILE A 312 13.05 43.96 7.35
N GLY A 313 12.23 44.91 6.90
CA GLY A 313 12.26 45.44 5.53
C GLY A 313 11.42 44.66 4.52
N GLN A 314 11.27 45.24 3.32
CA GLN A 314 10.39 44.69 2.27
C GLN A 314 10.91 43.36 1.69
N ALA A 315 12.23 43.21 1.54
CA ALA A 315 12.83 41.99 0.99
C ALA A 315 12.60 40.77 1.90
N ALA A 316 12.79 40.92 3.22
CA ALA A 316 12.54 39.84 4.18
C ALA A 316 11.07 39.41 4.18
N ARG A 317 10.14 40.39 4.14
CA ARG A 317 8.69 40.10 4.05
C ARG A 317 8.31 39.42 2.75
N ALA A 318 8.93 39.79 1.62
CA ALA A 318 8.69 39.14 0.33
C ALA A 318 9.08 37.65 0.36
N ILE A 319 10.21 37.31 1.00
CA ILE A 319 10.63 35.91 1.20
C ILE A 319 9.60 35.17 2.04
N THR A 320 9.17 35.73 3.17
CA THR A 320 8.20 35.06 4.05
C THR A 320 6.84 34.89 3.38
N ASN A 321 6.39 35.87 2.61
CA ASN A 321 5.14 35.80 1.83
C ASN A 321 5.22 34.78 0.68
N ALA A 322 6.42 34.47 0.20
CA ALA A 322 6.66 33.42 -0.79
C ALA A 322 6.76 32.02 -0.17
N HIS A 323 6.60 31.84 1.15
CA HIS A 323 6.57 30.51 1.76
C HIS A 323 5.44 29.64 1.17
N PRO A 324 5.61 28.31 1.15
CA PRO A 324 4.58 27.39 0.67
C PRO A 324 3.27 27.56 1.43
N PRO A 325 2.12 27.32 0.76
CA PRO A 325 0.80 27.44 1.39
C PRO A 325 0.67 26.50 2.59
N ILE A 326 -0.21 26.84 3.53
CA ILE A 326 -0.53 26.00 4.68
C ILE A 326 -1.99 25.59 4.55
N PRO A 327 -2.30 24.35 4.13
CA PRO A 327 -3.67 23.89 3.99
C PRO A 327 -4.42 23.91 5.33
N GLU A 328 -5.66 24.40 5.31
CA GLU A 328 -6.55 24.41 6.49
C GLU A 328 -7.29 23.07 6.69
N PHE A 329 -7.17 22.17 5.72
CA PHE A 329 -7.79 20.85 5.69
C PHE A 329 -6.73 19.74 5.77
N ASP A 330 -7.19 18.51 5.98
CA ASP A 330 -6.34 17.32 5.89
C ASP A 330 -5.99 17.04 4.44
N VAL A 331 -4.70 17.15 4.07
CA VAL A 331 -4.24 16.93 2.68
C VAL A 331 -4.26 15.47 2.27
N LEU A 332 -4.02 14.53 3.21
CA LEU A 332 -3.99 13.09 2.93
C LEU A 332 -5.42 12.52 2.91
N GLN A 333 -6.15 12.79 1.83
CA GLN A 333 -7.49 12.27 1.57
C GLN A 333 -7.40 11.16 0.53
N ILE A 334 -7.59 9.92 1.00
CA ILE A 334 -7.50 8.74 0.15
C ILE A 334 -8.92 8.39 -0.30
N GLU A 335 -9.26 8.80 -1.52
CA GLU A 335 -10.61 8.66 -2.07
C GLU A 335 -10.63 7.71 -3.28
N PRO A 336 -11.74 6.95 -3.49
CA PRO A 336 -11.92 6.10 -4.66
C PRO A 336 -11.71 6.86 -5.99
N GLY A 337 -10.98 6.26 -6.93
CA GLY A 337 -10.70 6.83 -8.25
C GLY A 337 -9.70 8.00 -8.24
N THR A 338 -8.93 8.14 -7.17
CA THR A 338 -7.88 9.16 -7.05
C THR A 338 -6.53 8.52 -6.74
N LEU A 339 -5.45 9.19 -7.15
CA LEU A 339 -4.08 8.81 -6.83
C LEU A 339 -3.44 9.87 -5.95
N THR A 340 -3.10 9.51 -4.72
CA THR A 340 -2.26 10.35 -3.85
C THR A 340 -0.81 9.87 -3.93
N ILE A 341 0.08 10.72 -4.43
CA ILE A 341 1.53 10.51 -4.46
C ILE A 341 2.13 11.26 -3.28
N VAL A 342 2.89 10.58 -2.43
CA VAL A 342 3.74 11.20 -1.42
C VAL A 342 5.16 11.18 -1.96
N ASP A 343 5.60 12.33 -2.43
CA ASP A 343 6.92 12.53 -3.03
C ASP A 343 7.83 13.25 -2.03
N LEU A 344 8.82 12.51 -1.54
CA LEU A 344 9.81 13.00 -0.58
C LEU A 344 11.21 13.05 -1.20
N SER A 345 11.31 13.24 -2.53
CA SER A 345 12.56 13.45 -3.30
C SER A 345 13.22 14.81 -3.03
N ASP A 346 13.23 15.25 -1.77
CA ASP A 346 13.81 16.49 -1.30
C ASP A 346 15.22 16.23 -0.73
N PRO A 347 16.27 16.87 -1.26
CA PRO A 347 17.64 16.72 -0.76
C PRO A 347 17.85 17.07 0.72
N SER A 348 16.94 17.85 1.32
CA SER A 348 16.96 18.18 2.74
C SER A 348 16.32 17.11 3.63
N ILE A 349 15.60 16.14 3.06
CA ILE A 349 14.99 15.02 3.77
C ILE A 349 15.90 13.80 3.60
N GLY A 350 16.52 13.37 4.70
CA GLY A 350 17.24 12.10 4.73
C GLY A 350 16.29 10.90 4.72
N THR A 351 16.82 9.75 4.31
CA THR A 351 16.03 8.51 4.15
C THR A 351 15.31 8.06 5.42
N SER A 352 15.93 8.28 6.58
CA SER A 352 15.34 8.02 7.90
C SER A 352 14.03 8.78 8.11
N THR A 353 14.03 10.08 7.82
CA THR A 353 12.85 10.94 7.89
C THR A 353 11.82 10.55 6.83
N GLY A 354 12.27 10.27 5.60
CA GLY A 354 11.39 9.83 4.50
C GLY A 354 10.59 8.58 4.85
N CYS A 355 11.27 7.52 5.31
CA CYS A 355 10.64 6.26 5.73
C CYS A 355 9.66 6.46 6.91
N MET A 356 10.00 7.33 7.87
CA MET A 356 9.10 7.65 8.98
C MET A 356 7.81 8.33 8.50
N LEU A 357 7.91 9.28 7.58
CA LEU A 357 6.74 9.95 7.00
C LEU A 357 5.90 8.99 6.16
N PHE A 358 6.52 8.10 5.39
CA PHE A 358 5.82 7.04 4.67
C PHE A 358 5.07 6.10 5.62
N ASP A 359 5.69 5.66 6.73
CA ASP A 359 5.00 4.82 7.72
C ASP A 359 3.79 5.52 8.34
N ILE A 360 3.90 6.82 8.63
CA ILE A 360 2.79 7.62 9.15
C ILE A 360 1.67 7.74 8.12
N CYS A 361 2.01 8.06 6.87
CA CYS A 361 1.03 8.16 5.78
C CYS A 361 0.33 6.81 5.55
N LEU A 362 1.08 5.71 5.56
CA LEU A 362 0.57 4.35 5.44
C LEU A 362 -0.37 4.01 6.61
N SER A 363 0.03 4.35 7.84
CA SER A 363 -0.80 4.17 9.03
C SER A 363 -2.14 4.91 8.90
N ILE A 364 -2.13 6.17 8.44
CA ILE A 364 -3.34 6.98 8.26
C ILE A 364 -4.24 6.39 7.17
N ALA A 365 -3.67 6.03 6.03
CA ALA A 365 -4.43 5.44 4.93
C ALA A 365 -5.14 4.14 5.33
N LYS A 366 -4.60 3.42 6.32
CA LYS A 366 -5.17 2.17 6.86
C LYS A 366 -6.20 2.37 7.97
N GLU A 367 -6.39 3.58 8.52
CA GLU A 367 -7.33 3.80 9.64
C GLU A 367 -8.79 3.66 9.22
N LYS A 368 -9.14 4.20 8.05
CA LYS A 368 -10.51 4.16 7.54
C LYS A 368 -10.65 3.00 6.56
N PRO A 369 -11.65 2.12 6.74
CA PRO A 369 -11.92 1.10 5.74
C PRO A 369 -12.37 1.79 4.45
N ILE A 370 -11.61 1.58 3.37
CA ILE A 370 -11.99 2.06 2.04
C ILE A 370 -12.82 0.97 1.40
N THR A 371 -14.12 1.20 1.30
CA THR A 371 -15.09 0.19 0.81
C THR A 371 -14.78 -0.28 -0.61
N SER A 372 -14.16 0.56 -1.43
CA SER A 372 -13.75 0.19 -2.80
C SER A 372 -12.41 -0.54 -2.87
N GLY A 373 -11.64 -0.58 -1.79
CA GLY A 373 -10.28 -1.10 -1.73
C GLY A 373 -9.20 -0.03 -1.94
N LEU A 374 -7.97 -0.39 -1.60
CA LEU A 374 -6.80 0.49 -1.62
C LEU A 374 -5.68 -0.17 -2.42
N VAL A 375 -5.05 0.56 -3.34
CA VAL A 375 -3.80 0.16 -3.99
C VAL A 375 -2.66 1.02 -3.43
N ILE A 376 -1.61 0.36 -2.93
CA ILE A 376 -0.42 0.98 -2.36
C ILE A 376 0.75 0.64 -3.27
N ALA A 377 1.34 1.65 -3.87
CA ALA A 377 2.51 1.52 -4.73
C ALA A 377 3.75 2.06 -4.02
N LEU A 378 4.84 1.31 -4.10
CA LEU A 378 6.16 1.71 -3.62
C LEU A 378 7.09 1.72 -4.83
N ASP A 379 7.60 2.89 -5.16
CA ASP A 379 8.48 3.09 -6.31
C ASP A 379 9.94 3.23 -5.88
N GLU A 380 10.87 2.80 -6.72
CA GLU A 380 12.32 2.90 -6.47
C GLU A 380 12.76 2.40 -5.08
N VAL A 381 12.15 1.32 -4.60
CA VAL A 381 12.22 0.86 -3.20
C VAL A 381 13.65 0.64 -2.67
N HIS A 382 14.57 0.23 -3.54
CA HIS A 382 16.01 0.14 -3.27
C HIS A 382 16.67 1.42 -2.75
N LYS A 383 16.10 2.59 -3.05
CA LYS A 383 16.63 3.89 -2.60
C LYS A 383 16.45 4.13 -1.11
N TYR A 384 15.48 3.46 -0.48
CA TYR A 384 15.12 3.76 0.90
C TYR A 384 14.91 2.56 1.82
N ILE A 385 14.67 1.34 1.30
CA ILE A 385 14.65 0.12 2.13
C ILE A 385 16.05 -0.23 2.63
N ASP A 386 16.13 -0.76 3.85
CA ASP A 386 17.34 -1.25 4.54
C ASP A 386 18.48 -0.22 4.70
N SER A 387 18.19 1.05 4.44
CA SER A 387 19.11 2.17 4.61
C SER A 387 19.32 2.59 6.09
N CYS A 388 18.35 2.33 6.96
CA CYS A 388 18.32 2.80 8.35
C CYS A 388 17.26 2.09 9.21
N SER A 389 17.27 2.34 10.52
CA SER A 389 16.28 1.82 11.48
C SER A 389 14.83 2.22 11.15
N ALA A 390 14.62 3.41 10.58
CA ALA A 390 13.30 3.87 10.13
C ALA A 390 12.83 3.07 8.91
N ALA A 391 13.74 2.77 7.98
CA ALA A 391 13.46 1.89 6.87
C ALA A 391 13.08 0.50 7.38
N THR A 392 13.78 -0.06 8.36
CA THR A 392 13.40 -1.36 8.95
C THR A 392 12.00 -1.31 9.58
N THR A 393 11.62 -0.21 10.24
CA THR A 393 10.29 -0.06 10.83
C THR A 393 9.19 -0.02 9.77
N PHE A 394 9.41 0.77 8.71
CA PHE A 394 8.52 0.83 7.55
C PHE A 394 8.45 -0.52 6.82
N THR A 395 9.60 -1.14 6.55
CA THR A 395 9.72 -2.48 5.98
C THR A 395 9.09 -3.56 6.85
N ASN A 396 8.96 -3.37 8.17
CA ASN A 396 8.23 -4.29 9.05
C ASN A 396 6.72 -4.03 9.07
N SER A 397 6.28 -2.79 8.82
CA SER A 397 4.86 -2.46 8.73
C SER A 397 4.23 -2.89 7.40
N LEU A 398 5.04 -3.00 6.33
CA LEU A 398 4.63 -3.51 5.03
C LEU A 398 4.18 -4.99 5.05
N PRO A 399 4.93 -5.97 5.61
CA PRO A 399 4.50 -7.35 5.80
C PRO A 399 3.18 -7.49 6.55
N ASN A 400 2.95 -6.68 7.59
CA ASN A 400 1.67 -6.69 8.30
C ASN A 400 0.54 -6.20 7.37
N THR A 401 0.82 -5.20 6.55
CA THR A 401 -0.12 -4.73 5.52
C THR A 401 -0.40 -5.81 4.46
N ILE A 402 0.63 -6.52 3.99
CA ILE A 402 0.50 -7.61 3.01
C ILE A 402 -0.24 -8.80 3.62
N ARG A 403 0.05 -9.18 4.87
CA ARG A 403 -0.65 -10.27 5.58
C ARG A 403 -2.11 -9.95 5.87
N GLU A 404 -2.42 -8.70 6.18
CA GLU A 404 -3.79 -8.23 6.45
C GLU A 404 -4.53 -7.79 5.18
N GLN A 405 -3.92 -7.92 4.00
CA GLN A 405 -4.41 -7.32 2.75
C GLN A 405 -5.81 -7.80 2.38
N ARG A 406 -6.13 -9.08 2.66
CA ARG A 406 -7.45 -9.67 2.41
C ARG A 406 -8.54 -9.07 3.29
N HIS A 407 -8.23 -8.78 4.56
CA HIS A 407 -9.21 -8.20 5.49
C HIS A 407 -9.41 -6.70 5.25
N LYS A 408 -8.38 -6.02 4.73
CA LYS A 408 -8.39 -4.56 4.50
C LYS A 408 -8.65 -4.17 3.05
N GLY A 409 -8.81 -5.13 2.15
CA GLY A 409 -9.00 -4.88 0.72
C GLY A 409 -7.83 -4.15 0.07
N VAL A 410 -6.60 -4.40 0.53
CA VAL A 410 -5.39 -3.70 0.09
C VAL A 410 -4.68 -4.49 -1.01
N ARG A 411 -4.13 -3.81 -2.01
CA ARG A 411 -3.17 -4.35 -2.98
C ARG A 411 -1.86 -3.61 -2.79
N VAL A 412 -0.75 -4.32 -2.76
CA VAL A 412 0.57 -3.72 -2.57
C VAL A 412 1.41 -4.01 -3.80
N ILE A 413 1.95 -2.99 -4.44
CA ILE A 413 2.82 -3.13 -5.61
C ILE A 413 4.17 -2.51 -5.26
N ILE A 414 5.23 -3.29 -5.38
CA ILE A 414 6.59 -2.93 -4.98
C ILE A 414 7.44 -2.94 -6.24
N ALA A 415 7.98 -1.79 -6.66
CA ALA A 415 8.91 -1.69 -7.78
C ALA A 415 10.32 -1.40 -7.29
N THR A 416 11.29 -2.18 -7.76
CA THR A 416 12.71 -1.99 -7.41
C THR A 416 13.62 -2.23 -8.59
N GLN A 417 14.74 -1.51 -8.64
CA GLN A 417 15.81 -1.85 -9.59
C GLN A 417 16.59 -3.07 -9.14
N GLU A 418 16.69 -3.30 -7.83
CA GLU A 418 17.55 -4.31 -7.23
C GLU A 418 16.69 -5.37 -6.50
N PRO A 419 16.41 -6.52 -7.15
CA PRO A 419 15.66 -7.62 -6.55
C PRO A 419 16.18 -8.14 -5.19
N PRO A 420 17.51 -8.23 -4.94
CA PRO A 420 18.04 -8.81 -3.71
C PRO A 420 17.76 -8.02 -2.42
N ILE A 421 17.30 -6.77 -2.52
CA ILE A 421 17.23 -5.85 -1.38
C ILE A 421 16.21 -6.27 -0.33
N SER A 422 15.22 -7.10 -0.66
CA SER A 422 14.34 -7.64 0.37
C SER A 422 13.75 -8.97 -0.03
N GLU A 423 14.52 -10.03 0.23
CA GLU A 423 14.05 -11.42 0.12
C GLU A 423 12.73 -11.62 0.90
N LYS A 424 12.61 -10.97 2.07
CA LYS A 424 11.38 -10.99 2.88
C LYS A 424 10.15 -10.40 2.17
N LEU A 425 10.31 -9.33 1.39
CA LEU A 425 9.20 -8.75 0.64
C LEU A 425 8.87 -9.60 -0.59
N LEU A 426 9.88 -10.16 -1.25
CA LEU A 426 9.72 -11.08 -2.36
C LEU A 426 8.92 -12.33 -1.95
N ASP A 427 9.25 -12.94 -0.81
CA ASP A 427 8.55 -14.12 -0.26
C ASP A 427 7.07 -13.87 0.06
N LEU A 428 6.70 -12.63 0.35
CA LEU A 428 5.33 -12.25 0.68
C LEU A 428 4.51 -11.83 -0.55
N CYS A 429 5.15 -11.67 -1.70
CA CYS A 429 4.49 -11.26 -2.93
C CYS A 429 3.79 -12.45 -3.61
N SER A 430 2.53 -12.24 -4.00
CA SER A 430 1.73 -13.24 -4.72
C SER A 430 2.07 -13.30 -6.22
N VAL A 431 2.63 -12.20 -6.75
CA VAL A 431 3.03 -12.07 -8.16
C VAL A 431 4.42 -11.45 -8.21
N THR A 432 5.27 -11.96 -9.11
CA THR A 432 6.57 -11.35 -9.42
C THR A 432 6.64 -11.08 -10.91
N ILE A 433 6.82 -9.82 -11.30
CA ILE A 433 7.03 -9.37 -12.68
C ILE A 433 8.49 -8.99 -12.84
N VAL A 434 9.19 -9.71 -13.71
CA VAL A 434 10.62 -9.52 -13.94
C VAL A 434 10.83 -8.89 -15.31
N HIS A 435 11.22 -7.63 -15.33
CA HIS A 435 11.69 -6.92 -16.51
C HIS A 435 13.14 -7.29 -16.84
N ARG A 436 13.64 -6.83 -17.99
CA ARG A 436 15.03 -7.04 -18.40
C ARG A 436 16.00 -6.67 -17.29
N PHE A 437 16.91 -7.59 -16.98
CA PHE A 437 18.05 -7.37 -16.11
C PHE A 437 19.29 -8.04 -16.69
N THR A 438 20.46 -7.64 -16.21
CA THR A 438 21.77 -8.12 -16.68
C THR A 438 22.53 -8.92 -15.62
N PRO A 439 22.49 -8.58 -14.32
CA PRO A 439 23.31 -9.27 -13.32
C PRO A 439 22.91 -10.74 -13.11
N PRO A 440 23.85 -11.71 -13.16
CA PRO A 440 23.56 -13.12 -12.95
C PRO A 440 23.17 -13.43 -11.50
N GLU A 441 23.67 -12.66 -10.54
CA GLU A 441 23.32 -12.79 -9.12
C GLU A 441 21.83 -12.56 -8.88
N TRP A 442 21.21 -11.64 -9.62
CA TRP A 442 19.77 -11.38 -9.52
C TRP A 442 18.96 -12.59 -9.97
N LEU A 443 19.38 -13.28 -11.03
CA LEU A 443 18.75 -14.53 -11.45
C LEU A 443 18.91 -15.61 -10.38
N GLN A 444 20.05 -15.72 -9.72
CA GLN A 444 20.25 -16.69 -8.64
C GLN A 444 19.36 -16.42 -7.43
N THR A 445 19.23 -15.15 -7.03
CA THR A 445 18.30 -14.75 -5.95
C THR A 445 16.86 -15.07 -6.34
N LEU A 446 16.41 -14.66 -7.53
CA LEU A 446 15.06 -14.97 -8.01
C LEU A 446 14.81 -16.49 -8.09
N LYS A 447 15.79 -17.29 -8.53
CA LYS A 447 15.69 -18.76 -8.56
C LYS A 447 15.51 -19.38 -7.17
N ARG A 448 16.10 -18.81 -6.13
CA ARG A 448 15.96 -19.33 -4.75
C ARG A 448 14.57 -19.07 -4.16
N HIS A 449 13.97 -17.93 -4.52
CA HIS A 449 12.73 -17.45 -3.90
C HIS A 449 11.48 -17.75 -4.73
N LEU A 450 11.62 -17.90 -6.05
CA LEU A 450 10.51 -18.27 -6.93
C LEU A 450 10.49 -19.78 -7.13
N SER A 451 9.55 -20.45 -6.45
CA SER A 451 9.31 -21.90 -6.59
C SER A 451 9.05 -22.34 -8.04
N GLY A 452 8.53 -21.46 -8.90
CA GLY A 452 8.37 -21.73 -10.33
C GLY A 452 9.67 -21.62 -11.16
N CYS A 453 10.71 -20.96 -10.64
CA CYS A 453 12.00 -20.83 -11.32
C CYS A 453 12.98 -21.98 -11.06
N SER A 454 12.66 -22.90 -10.14
CA SER A 454 13.49 -24.07 -9.87
C SER A 454 13.41 -25.15 -10.95
N ASP A 455 12.33 -25.18 -11.74
CA ASP A 455 12.17 -26.15 -12.84
C ASP A 455 12.75 -25.68 -14.18
N LEU A 456 13.03 -24.38 -14.34
CA LEU A 456 13.75 -23.79 -15.48
C LEU A 456 15.18 -24.36 -15.65
N THR A 457 15.68 -25.11 -14.67
CA THR A 457 16.99 -25.78 -14.69
C THR A 457 16.98 -27.23 -15.14
N ARG A 458 15.83 -27.91 -15.29
CA ARG A 458 15.83 -29.31 -15.78
C ARG A 458 16.17 -29.46 -17.27
N GLY A 459 16.26 -28.35 -18.01
CA GLY A 459 16.62 -28.33 -19.43
C GLY A 459 18.07 -27.93 -19.74
N VAL A 460 18.93 -27.74 -18.73
CA VAL A 460 20.33 -27.25 -18.94
C VAL A 460 21.37 -28.14 -18.24
N GLU A 461 21.02 -29.37 -17.85
CA GLU A 461 22.01 -30.40 -17.49
C GLU A 461 22.26 -31.38 -18.64
#